data_AF-E6SUK6-F1
#
_entry.id   AF-E6SUK6-F1
#
_cell.length_a   1.000
_cell.length_b   1.000
_cell.length_c   1.000
_cell.angle_alpha   90.00
_cell.angle_beta   90.00
_cell.angle_gamma   90.00
#
_symmetry.space_group_name_H-M   'P 1'
#
loop_
_entity.id
_entity.type
_entity.pdbx_description
1 polymer ?
#
loop_
_entity_poly.entity_id
_entity_poly.type
_entity_poly.pdbx_seq_one_letter_code
_entity_poly.pdbx_strand_id
1 'polypeptide(L)'
;MRIVKFGSYSGSSYPNLRFHPSLPDRVLEGAVSLLLLAVLGTTFYFHFKIHWVGVEPSFGWMMAGASFFTTLLLGVSAYLPMRCYSFPFRLTDRNAGVQCMLAVRTVRVMNILLNGVLLSCLLSVADVGFSKLPVSVCGVLLALTFIVYYVLAYKYR
;
A
#
# COMPACT_ATOMS: atom_id res chain seq x y z
N MET A 1 -14.00 -0.68 -17.30
CA MET A 1 -14.14 -1.12 -15.88
C MET A 1 -13.29 -0.22 -14.99
N ARG A 2 -13.83 0.25 -13.85
CA ARG A 2 -13.08 1.04 -12.85
C ARG A 2 -12.59 0.10 -11.76
N ILE A 3 -11.29 0.13 -11.46
CA ILE A 3 -10.64 -0.84 -10.56
C ILE A 3 -10.44 -0.23 -9.17
N VAL A 4 -10.05 1.05 -9.09
CA VAL A 4 -9.78 1.73 -7.83
C VAL A 4 -10.76 2.89 -7.65
N LYS A 5 -11.55 2.87 -6.58
CA LYS A 5 -12.56 3.90 -6.31
C LYS A 5 -12.18 4.80 -5.15
N PHE A 6 -11.76 6.04 -5.42
CA PHE A 6 -11.56 7.08 -4.39
C PHE A 6 -12.73 8.06 -4.28
N GLY A 7 -13.71 8.03 -5.20
CA GLY A 7 -14.87 8.91 -5.16
C GLY A 7 -15.80 8.79 -6.36
N SER A 8 -16.68 9.78 -6.54
CA SER A 8 -17.78 9.72 -7.53
C SER A 8 -17.39 10.15 -8.94
N TYR A 9 -16.30 10.90 -9.12
CA TYR A 9 -15.91 11.47 -10.41
C TYR A 9 -14.98 10.53 -11.20
N SER A 10 -15.17 10.47 -12.51
CA SER A 10 -14.49 9.51 -13.40
C SER A 10 -13.27 10.15 -14.07
N GLY A 11 -12.12 9.49 -14.02
CA GLY A 11 -10.94 9.82 -14.83
C GLY A 11 -11.07 9.44 -16.31
N SER A 12 -12.23 8.96 -16.76
CA SER A 12 -12.47 8.53 -18.15
C SER A 12 -12.22 9.61 -19.21
N SER A 13 -12.29 10.89 -18.83
CA SER A 13 -11.99 12.01 -19.71
C SER A 13 -10.50 12.14 -20.07
N TYR A 14 -9.59 11.49 -19.31
CA TYR A 14 -8.14 11.51 -19.54
C TYR A 14 -7.57 10.10 -19.71
N PRO A 15 -7.90 9.45 -20.84
CA PRO A 15 -7.60 8.04 -21.03
C PRO A 15 -6.11 7.69 -21.10
N ASN A 16 -5.27 8.60 -21.59
CA ASN A 16 -3.85 8.32 -21.83
C ASN A 16 -2.93 8.93 -20.76
N LEU A 17 -3.48 9.62 -19.76
CA LEU A 17 -2.66 10.18 -18.70
C LEU A 17 -2.14 9.04 -17.82
N ARG A 18 -0.82 8.88 -17.85
CA ARG A 18 -0.08 7.95 -17.01
C ARG A 18 0.96 8.74 -16.23
N PHE A 19 0.97 8.52 -14.92
CA PHE A 19 2.01 9.08 -14.08
C PHE A 19 3.26 8.20 -14.18
N HIS A 20 4.38 8.78 -14.61
CA HIS A 20 5.66 8.08 -14.60
C HIS A 20 6.32 8.27 -13.23
N PRO A 21 6.86 7.19 -12.61
CA PRO A 21 7.42 7.25 -11.27
C PRO A 21 8.61 8.22 -11.22
N SER A 22 8.52 9.17 -10.30
CA SER A 22 9.65 10.04 -9.94
C SER A 22 10.63 9.31 -9.01
N LEU A 23 11.84 9.84 -8.83
CA LEU A 23 12.84 9.27 -7.91
C LEU A 23 12.29 8.89 -6.51
N PRO A 24 11.52 9.74 -5.79
CA PRO A 24 10.97 9.34 -4.50
C PRO A 24 10.01 8.16 -4.62
N ASP A 25 9.29 8.04 -5.73
CA ASP A 25 8.35 6.95 -5.94
C ASP A 25 9.08 5.60 -6.15
N ARG A 26 10.31 5.62 -6.70
CA ARG A 26 11.18 4.43 -6.78
C ARG A 26 11.76 4.04 -5.41
N VAL A 27 12.07 5.00 -4.55
CA VAL A 27 12.48 4.73 -3.16
C VAL A 27 11.35 4.04 -2.41
N LEU A 28 10.10 4.50 -2.60
CA LEU A 28 8.92 3.87 -2.01
C LEU A 28 8.72 2.43 -2.52
N GLU A 29 8.96 2.17 -3.81
CA GLU A 29 8.94 0.79 -4.35
C GLU A 29 10.02 -0.08 -3.71
N GLY A 30 11.25 0.42 -3.60
CA GLY A 30 12.34 -0.27 -2.92
C GLY A 30 12.01 -0.59 -1.46
N ALA A 31 11.36 0.33 -0.74
CA ALA A 31 10.91 0.11 0.63
C ALA A 31 9.88 -1.03 0.73
N VAL A 32 8.91 -1.10 -0.20
CA VAL A 32 7.96 -2.22 -0.25
C VAL A 32 8.67 -3.54 -0.55
N SER A 33 9.62 -3.56 -1.48
CA SER A 33 10.39 -4.77 -1.79
C SER A 33 11.20 -5.26 -0.58
N LEU A 34 11.81 -4.36 0.17
CA LEU A 34 12.50 -4.71 1.42
C LEU A 34 11.54 -5.25 2.48
N LEU A 35 10.35 -4.67 2.63
CA LEU A 35 9.32 -5.18 3.53
C LEU A 35 8.85 -6.58 3.13
N LEU A 36 8.63 -6.82 1.83
CA LEU A 36 8.27 -8.15 1.31
C LEU A 36 9.36 -9.18 1.64
N LEU A 37 10.62 -8.83 1.40
CA LEU A 37 11.76 -9.71 1.74
C LEU A 37 11.84 -9.97 3.26
N ALA A 38 11.53 -8.97 4.09
CA ALA A 38 11.49 -9.13 5.54
C ALA A 38 10.35 -10.08 5.96
N VAL A 39 9.16 -9.96 5.37
CA VAL A 39 8.03 -10.88 5.64
C VAL A 39 8.40 -12.30 5.21
N LEU A 40 8.95 -12.48 4.01
CA LEU A 40 9.38 -13.79 3.54
C LEU A 40 10.47 -14.39 4.43
N GLY A 41 11.50 -13.60 4.74
CA GLY A 41 12.61 -14.03 5.60
C GLY A 41 12.14 -14.43 7.00
N THR A 42 11.22 -13.68 7.60
CA THR A 42 10.65 -14.01 8.91
C THR A 42 9.75 -15.26 8.85
N THR A 43 8.92 -15.41 7.80
CA THR A 43 8.14 -16.64 7.58
C THR A 43 9.03 -17.86 7.42
N PHE A 44 10.10 -17.78 6.61
CA PHE A 44 11.07 -18.88 6.46
C PHE A 44 11.79 -19.18 7.78
N TYR A 45 12.21 -18.15 8.50
CA TYR A 45 12.86 -18.32 9.81
C TYR A 45 11.98 -19.09 10.80
N PHE A 46 10.69 -18.73 10.90
CA PHE A 46 9.74 -19.44 11.75
C PHE A 46 9.43 -20.85 11.25
N HIS A 47 9.38 -21.06 9.94
CA HIS A 47 9.18 -22.38 9.35
C HIS A 47 10.33 -23.36 9.66
N PHE A 48 11.58 -22.90 9.71
CA PHE A 48 12.70 -23.77 10.08
C PHE A 48 12.93 -23.88 11.60
N LYS A 49 12.39 -22.97 12.41
CA LYS A 49 12.53 -22.96 13.88
C LYS A 49 11.22 -23.26 14.64
N ILE A 50 10.44 -24.22 14.11
CA ILE A 50 9.10 -24.65 14.54
C ILE A 50 8.91 -24.84 16.07
N HIS A 51 9.96 -25.10 16.83
CA HIS A 51 9.82 -25.47 18.25
C HIS A 51 9.65 -24.33 19.27
N TRP A 52 9.82 -23.05 18.91
CA TRP A 52 10.00 -22.00 19.93
C TRP A 52 8.85 -20.99 20.08
N VAL A 53 7.87 -20.98 19.17
CA VAL A 53 7.03 -19.77 18.99
C VAL A 53 5.52 -20.05 19.02
N GLY A 54 5.07 -21.30 18.88
CA GLY A 54 3.63 -21.60 18.85
C GLY A 54 2.88 -20.96 17.67
N VAL A 55 3.60 -20.40 16.69
CA VAL A 55 3.04 -19.87 15.45
C VAL A 55 2.66 -21.04 14.56
N GLU A 56 1.38 -21.14 14.22
CA GLU A 56 0.92 -22.13 13.26
C GLU A 56 1.58 -21.87 11.89
N PRO A 57 2.19 -22.87 11.24
CA PRO A 57 2.86 -22.67 9.95
C PRO A 57 1.94 -22.06 8.89
N SER A 58 0.66 -22.42 8.93
CA SER A 58 -0.41 -21.89 8.08
C SER A 58 -0.52 -20.36 8.18
N PHE A 59 -0.42 -19.81 9.39
CA PHE A 59 -0.48 -18.36 9.63
C PHE A 59 0.70 -17.63 8.97
N GLY A 60 1.93 -18.13 9.15
CA GLY A 60 3.12 -17.52 8.56
C GLY A 60 3.07 -17.48 7.02
N TRP A 61 2.61 -18.57 6.40
CA TRP A 61 2.42 -18.63 4.94
C TRP A 61 1.27 -17.76 4.46
N MET A 62 0.18 -17.66 5.21
CA MET A 62 -0.93 -16.76 4.89
C MET A 62 -0.48 -15.29 4.88
N MET A 63 0.31 -14.87 5.86
CA MET A 63 0.84 -13.51 5.95
C MET A 63 1.83 -13.19 4.82
N ALA A 64 2.71 -14.13 4.48
CA ALA A 64 3.61 -14.03 3.33
C ALA A 64 2.84 -13.94 2.01
N GLY A 65 1.82 -14.79 1.82
CA GLY A 65 0.95 -14.77 0.65
C GLY A 65 0.18 -13.45 0.52
N ALA A 66 -0.37 -12.94 1.62
CA ALA A 66 -1.04 -11.65 1.66
C ALA A 66 -0.08 -10.48 1.33
N SER A 67 1.15 -10.50 1.86
CA SER A 67 2.18 -9.49 1.58
C SER A 67 2.60 -9.51 0.12
N PHE A 68 2.80 -10.70 -0.46
CA PHE A 68 3.09 -10.85 -1.88
C PHE A 68 1.95 -10.34 -2.77
N PHE A 69 0.72 -10.76 -2.46
CA PHE A 69 -0.47 -10.36 -3.21
C PHE A 69 -0.68 -8.85 -3.16
N THR A 70 -0.55 -8.23 -1.98
CA THR A 70 -0.78 -6.79 -1.79
C THR A 70 0.32 -5.95 -2.44
N THR A 71 1.58 -6.41 -2.36
CA THR A 71 2.71 -5.81 -3.06
C THR A 71 2.47 -5.79 -4.57
N LEU A 72 2.05 -6.90 -5.16
CA LEU A 72 1.74 -6.99 -6.58
C LEU A 72 0.51 -6.16 -6.95
N LEU A 73 -0.59 -6.31 -6.23
CA LEU A 73 -1.85 -5.63 -6.55
C LEU A 73 -1.68 -4.11 -6.50
N LEU A 74 -1.12 -3.58 -5.41
CA LEU A 74 -0.93 -2.14 -5.24
C LEU A 74 0.23 -1.64 -6.09
N GLY A 75 1.30 -2.42 -6.24
CA GLY A 75 2.44 -2.11 -7.11
C GLY A 75 2.01 -1.95 -8.57
N VAL A 76 1.32 -2.94 -9.14
CA VAL A 76 0.79 -2.88 -10.51
C VAL A 76 -0.24 -1.76 -10.65
N SER A 77 -1.09 -1.56 -9.64
CA SER A 77 -2.09 -0.50 -9.71
C SER A 77 -1.47 0.88 -9.87
N ALA A 78 -0.30 1.14 -9.26
CA ALA A 78 0.44 2.39 -9.39
C ALA A 78 0.91 2.72 -10.82
N TYR A 79 0.86 1.75 -11.74
CA TYR A 79 1.19 1.92 -13.17
C TYR A 79 -0.05 1.94 -14.08
N LEU A 80 -1.25 1.78 -13.52
CA LEU A 80 -2.48 1.77 -14.30
C LEU A 80 -2.81 3.17 -14.85
N PRO A 81 -3.42 3.23 -16.06
CA PRO A 81 -3.89 4.50 -16.62
C PRO A 81 -5.04 5.08 -15.78
N MET A 82 -5.20 6.40 -15.84
CA MET A 82 -6.18 7.16 -15.04
C MET A 82 -7.64 6.70 -15.23
N ARG A 83 -7.95 6.00 -16.34
CA ARG A 83 -9.24 5.35 -16.61
C ARG A 83 -9.68 4.37 -15.51
N CYS A 84 -8.72 3.76 -14.83
CA CYS A 84 -8.95 2.75 -13.80
C CYS A 84 -9.29 3.36 -12.43
N TYR A 85 -9.11 4.68 -12.27
CA TYR A 85 -9.31 5.42 -11.02
C TYR A 85 -10.60 6.24 -11.04
N SER A 86 -11.33 6.25 -9.92
CA SER A 86 -12.33 7.29 -9.64
C SER A 86 -11.83 8.23 -8.55
N PHE A 87 -12.15 9.52 -8.68
CA PHE A 87 -11.62 10.61 -7.85
C PHE A 87 -12.73 11.25 -7.00
N PRO A 88 -12.38 11.82 -5.84
CA PRO A 88 -13.32 12.50 -4.95
C PRO A 88 -13.85 13.82 -5.53
N PHE A 89 -13.07 14.51 -6.36
CA PHE A 89 -13.43 15.80 -6.94
C PHE A 89 -13.42 15.77 -8.47
N ARG A 90 -14.10 16.74 -9.09
CA ARG A 90 -14.21 16.86 -10.54
C ARG A 90 -12.83 17.18 -11.13
N LEU A 91 -12.47 16.48 -12.20
CA LEU A 91 -11.22 16.71 -12.92
C LEU A 91 -11.35 17.89 -13.88
N THR A 92 -10.31 18.71 -13.95
CA THR A 92 -10.13 19.81 -14.92
C THR A 92 -8.73 19.68 -15.53
N ASP A 93 -8.52 20.15 -16.77
CA ASP A 93 -7.25 20.00 -17.50
C ASP A 93 -6.03 20.47 -16.69
N ARG A 94 -6.20 21.53 -15.90
CA ARG A 94 -5.15 22.10 -15.04
C ARG A 94 -4.76 21.20 -13.85
N ASN A 95 -5.70 20.41 -13.34
CA ASN A 95 -5.55 19.70 -12.06
C ASN A 95 -5.49 18.17 -12.22
N ALA A 96 -5.79 17.64 -13.41
CA ALA A 96 -5.80 16.21 -13.69
C ALA A 96 -4.43 15.55 -13.42
N GLY A 97 -3.33 16.21 -13.80
CA GLY A 97 -1.97 15.72 -13.52
C GLY A 97 -1.67 15.60 -12.03
N VAL A 98 -2.02 16.62 -11.25
CA VAL A 98 -1.76 16.67 -9.80
C VAL A 98 -2.61 15.64 -9.05
N GLN A 99 -3.88 15.49 -9.40
CA GLN A 99 -4.75 14.47 -8.80
C GLN A 99 -4.30 13.05 -9.15
N CYS A 100 -3.83 12.81 -10.38
CA CYS A 100 -3.25 11.53 -10.78
C CYS A 100 -2.00 11.19 -9.95
N MET A 101 -1.08 12.16 -9.83
CA MET A 101 0.13 12.04 -9.03
C MET A 101 -0.19 11.74 -7.55
N LEU A 102 -1.15 12.47 -6.97
CA LEU A 102 -1.60 12.25 -5.59
C LEU A 102 -2.18 10.85 -5.40
N ALA A 103 -3.06 10.39 -6.30
CA ALA A 103 -3.67 9.06 -6.19
C ALA A 103 -2.63 7.94 -6.27
N VAL A 104 -1.68 8.02 -7.21
CA VAL A 104 -0.59 7.03 -7.34
C VAL A 104 0.30 7.02 -6.10
N ARG A 105 0.64 8.19 -5.56
CA ARG A 105 1.42 8.28 -4.32
C ARG A 105 0.68 7.70 -3.12
N THR A 106 -0.61 7.99 -2.98
CA THR A 106 -1.44 7.38 -1.93
C THR A 106 -1.42 5.87 -2.04
N VAL A 107 -1.60 5.29 -3.23
CA VAL A 107 -1.51 3.83 -3.44
C VAL A 107 -0.15 3.26 -3.02
N ARG A 108 0.95 3.91 -3.36
CA ARG A 108 2.31 3.48 -2.98
C ARG A 108 2.51 3.52 -1.46
N VAL A 109 2.05 4.58 -0.80
CA VAL A 109 2.11 4.73 0.66
C VAL A 109 1.24 3.68 1.35
N MET A 110 0.04 3.42 0.83
CA MET A 110 -0.83 2.34 1.32
C MET A 110 -0.15 0.98 1.21
N ASN A 111 0.59 0.73 0.12
CA ASN A 111 1.33 -0.51 -0.06
C ASN A 111 2.40 -0.72 1.03
N ILE A 112 3.14 0.33 1.38
CA ILE A 112 4.11 0.29 2.47
C ILE A 112 3.43 0.01 3.81
N LEU A 113 2.39 0.77 4.13
CA LEU A 113 1.69 0.65 5.41
C LEU A 113 1.07 -0.74 5.58
N LEU A 114 0.45 -1.28 4.53
CA LEU A 114 -0.18 -2.59 4.58
C LEU A 114 0.84 -3.72 4.76
N ASN A 115 1.97 -3.68 4.03
CA ASN A 115 3.06 -4.63 4.24
C ASN A 115 3.71 -4.49 5.62
N GLY A 116 3.82 -3.26 6.14
CA GLY A 116 4.27 -3.01 7.51
C GLY A 116 3.35 -3.61 8.57
N VAL A 117 2.03 -3.50 8.40
CA VAL A 117 1.04 -4.15 9.28
C VAL A 117 1.18 -5.67 9.22
N LEU A 118 1.32 -6.25 8.02
CA LEU A 118 1.47 -7.70 7.85
C LEU A 118 2.73 -8.23 8.54
N LEU A 119 3.88 -7.55 8.36
CA LEU A 119 5.12 -7.88 9.06
C LEU A 119 4.95 -7.78 10.58
N SER A 120 4.33 -6.70 11.06
CA SER A 120 4.11 -6.47 12.50
C SER A 120 3.21 -7.52 13.13
N CYS A 121 2.18 -7.96 12.39
CA CYS A 121 1.28 -9.01 12.83
C CYS A 121 1.99 -10.36 12.88
N LEU A 122 2.85 -10.67 11.90
CA LEU A 122 3.71 -11.86 11.93
C LEU A 122 4.67 -11.87 13.13
N LEU A 123 5.28 -10.73 13.45
CA LEU A 123 6.13 -10.57 14.63
C LEU A 123 5.35 -10.55 15.96
N SER A 124 4.06 -10.20 15.92
CA SER A 124 3.19 -10.15 17.10
C SER A 124 2.85 -11.51 17.64
N VAL A 125 2.65 -12.49 16.76
CA VAL A 125 2.45 -13.88 17.17
C VAL A 125 3.75 -14.48 17.70
N ALA A 126 4.90 -13.91 17.33
CA ALA A 126 6.18 -14.43 17.73
C ALA A 126 6.67 -14.02 19.13
N ASP A 127 5.86 -13.28 19.90
CA ASP A 127 6.20 -12.72 21.23
C ASP A 127 7.56 -12.00 21.30
N VAL A 128 8.03 -11.51 20.16
CA VAL A 128 9.18 -10.59 20.10
C VAL A 128 8.65 -9.26 20.65
N GLY A 129 8.94 -8.97 21.93
CA GLY A 129 8.30 -8.02 22.84
C GLY A 129 8.08 -6.54 22.43
N PHE A 130 8.19 -6.18 21.15
CA PHE A 130 7.95 -4.85 20.58
C PHE A 130 6.87 -4.81 19.47
N SER A 131 6.17 -5.92 19.24
CA SER A 131 5.45 -6.18 17.99
C SER A 131 4.00 -5.67 17.88
N LYS A 132 3.31 -5.38 19.01
CA LYS A 132 1.90 -4.91 18.98
C LYS A 132 1.74 -3.41 18.73
N LEU A 133 2.73 -2.60 19.13
CA LEU A 133 2.77 -1.16 18.90
C LEU A 133 2.73 -0.76 17.41
N PRO A 134 3.54 -1.38 16.51
CA PRO A 134 3.56 -0.98 15.11
C PRO A 134 2.25 -1.29 14.37
N VAL A 135 1.47 -2.29 14.78
CA VAL A 135 0.15 -2.57 14.17
C VAL A 135 -0.82 -1.40 14.36
N SER A 136 -0.95 -0.91 15.59
CA SER A 136 -1.83 0.22 15.92
C SER A 136 -1.37 1.51 15.23
N VAL A 137 -0.06 1.79 15.30
CA VAL A 137 0.54 2.98 14.70
C VAL A 137 0.36 2.99 13.17
N CYS A 138 0.63 1.87 12.50
CA CYS A 138 0.43 1.76 11.05
C CYS A 138 -1.05 1.85 10.66
N GLY A 139 -1.97 1.33 11.49
CA GLY A 139 -3.41 1.49 11.28
C GLY A 139 -3.87 2.95 11.32
N VAL A 140 -3.40 3.72 12.31
CA VAL A 140 -3.69 5.16 12.42
C VAL A 140 -3.08 5.93 11.24
N LEU A 141 -1.84 5.60 10.84
CA LEU A 141 -1.19 6.18 9.66
C LEU A 141 -1.98 5.89 8.36
N LEU A 142 -2.59 4.72 8.24
CA LEU A 142 -3.47 4.35 7.12
C LEU A 142 -4.69 5.28 7.04
N ALA A 143 -5.33 5.56 8.18
CA ALA A 143 -6.44 6.51 8.21
C ALA A 143 -5.99 7.94 7.89
N LEU A 144 -4.86 8.38 8.46
CA LEU A 144 -4.29 9.71 8.24
C LEU A 144 -3.90 9.93 6.78
N THR A 145 -3.35 8.94 6.10
CA THR A 145 -2.96 9.06 4.70
C THR A 145 -4.17 9.26 3.78
N PHE A 146 -5.33 8.66 4.09
CA PHE A 146 -6.58 9.01 3.42
C PHE A 146 -7.01 10.45 3.71
N ILE A 147 -6.98 10.89 4.97
CA ILE A 147 -7.35 12.27 5.33
C ILE A 147 -6.47 13.29 4.59
N VAL A 148 -5.15 13.10 4.62
CA VAL A 148 -4.19 13.95 3.90
C VAL A 148 -4.46 13.96 2.40
N TYR A 149 -4.78 12.81 1.81
CA TYR A 149 -5.16 12.73 0.39
C TYR A 149 -6.41 13.56 0.09
N TYR A 150 -7.46 13.48 0.92
CA TYR A 150 -8.68 14.27 0.74
C TYR A 150 -8.44 15.77 0.91
N VAL A 151 -7.65 16.18 1.91
CA VAL A 151 -7.28 17.58 2.15
C VAL A 151 -6.48 18.14 0.97
N LEU A 152 -5.50 17.39 0.46
CA LEU A 152 -4.72 17.80 -0.70
C LEU A 152 -5.60 17.86 -1.96
N ALA A 153 -6.44 16.86 -2.18
CA ALA A 153 -7.35 16.84 -3.32
C ALA A 153 -8.36 18.01 -3.28
N TYR A 154 -8.77 18.45 -2.09
CA TYR A 154 -9.60 19.65 -1.91
C TYR A 154 -8.83 20.94 -2.24
N LYS A 155 -7.56 21.05 -1.80
CA LYS A 155 -6.71 22.21 -2.07
C LYS A 155 -6.39 22.39 -3.56
N TYR A 156 -6.25 21.28 -4.30
CA TYR A 156 -5.98 21.26 -5.74
C TYR A 156 -7.25 21.08 -6.58
N ARG A 157 -8.40 21.54 -6.08
CA ARG A 157 -9.64 21.62 -6.86
C ARG A 157 -9.54 22.61 -8.01
#